data_AF-A0A4S4KXH0-F1
#
_entry.id   AF-A0A4S4KXH0-F1
#
_cell.length_a   1.000
_cell.length_b   1.000
_cell.length_c   1.000
_cell.angle_alpha   90.00
_cell.angle_beta   90.00
_cell.angle_gamma   90.00
#
_symmetry.space_group_name_H-M   'P 1'
#
loop_
_entity.id
_entity.type
_entity.pdbx_description
1 polymer ?
#
loop_
_entity_poly.entity_id
_entity_poly.type
_entity_poly.pdbx_seq_one_letter_code
_entity_poly.pdbx_strand_id
1 'polypeptide(L)'
;MRYTQLPSEDFTTGDELEDLPRAKPSDPFIAPNSSYKTQAVPVQTVWNRVDWTLIATAIALLFTFSSLSLLSINIFHSRNPPTGSLRRPSTYIGLGQITRNASSPDWPRKIYTYPDSFGVVDSRIPKGVHSEPGHVTVGSTCTAIFHFSVHDFGLENCAISSFFPTENGKPVKEYAVRGQVDTLQVWLLEGIEQTDSGSTQFLWSTKPPRHRLLGTLNATSVSDILPSFHCPSRSTLAIEKTKTEIRNLDGTE
;
A
#
# COMPACT_ATOMS: atom_id res chain seq x y z
N MET A 1 -13.94 -23.65 6.32
CA MET A 1 -12.83 -23.02 7.07
C MET A 1 -13.43 -22.16 8.17
N ARG A 2 -13.11 -22.43 9.44
CA ARG A 2 -13.47 -21.56 10.57
C ARG A 2 -12.43 -20.45 10.64
N TYR A 3 -12.84 -19.20 10.44
CA TYR A 3 -11.99 -18.06 10.75
C TYR A 3 -12.08 -17.82 12.25
N THR A 4 -10.97 -18.01 12.95
CA THR A 4 -10.78 -17.53 14.31
C THR A 4 -10.72 -16.00 14.24
N GLN A 5 -11.71 -15.32 14.80
CA GLN A 5 -11.68 -13.87 14.99
C GLN A 5 -10.49 -13.54 15.89
N LEU A 6 -9.62 -12.65 15.41
CA LEU A 6 -8.58 -12.03 16.24
C LEU A 6 -9.25 -11.06 17.23
N PRO A 7 -8.77 -10.98 18.47
CA PRO A 7 -9.34 -10.09 19.49
C PRO A 7 -9.18 -8.63 19.04
N SER A 8 -10.29 -7.87 19.09
CA SER A 8 -10.29 -6.42 18.93
C SER A 8 -9.57 -5.79 20.12
N GLU A 9 -8.39 -5.22 19.89
CA GLU A 9 -7.74 -4.37 20.90
C GLU A 9 -8.46 -3.03 20.97
N ASP A 10 -9.06 -2.76 22.13
CA ASP A 10 -9.62 -1.46 22.49
C ASP A 10 -8.47 -0.45 22.61
N PHE A 11 -8.30 0.36 21.58
CA PHE A 11 -7.37 1.49 21.58
C PHE A 11 -7.98 2.62 22.42
N THR A 12 -7.67 2.63 23.71
CA THR A 12 -7.95 3.77 24.59
C THR A 12 -6.98 4.90 24.27
N THR A 13 -7.51 5.97 23.69
CA THR A 13 -6.78 7.21 23.40
C THR A 13 -6.47 7.90 24.72
N GLY A 14 -5.23 7.77 25.19
CA GLY A 14 -4.70 8.56 26.31
C GLY A 14 -4.30 9.93 25.82
N ASP A 15 -5.10 10.94 26.15
CA ASP A 15 -4.73 12.35 26.09
C ASP A 15 -3.66 12.63 27.15
N GLU A 16 -2.39 12.77 26.74
CA GLU A 16 -1.33 13.36 27.56
C GLU A 16 -0.79 14.59 26.84
N LEU A 17 -1.48 15.71 27.06
CA LEU A 17 -1.08 17.04 26.64
C LEU A 17 0.02 17.52 27.60
N GLU A 18 1.29 17.30 27.23
CA GLU A 18 2.42 17.82 28.01
C GLU A 18 2.45 19.36 28.01
N ASP A 19 2.36 19.92 29.21
CA ASP A 19 2.49 21.34 29.53
C ASP A 19 3.91 21.86 29.20
N LEU A 20 3.99 22.84 28.29
CA LEU A 20 5.21 23.61 28.03
C LEU A 20 5.55 24.56 29.20
N PRO A 21 6.80 24.59 29.70
CA PRO A 21 7.18 25.49 30.77
C PRO A 21 7.27 26.96 30.29
N ARG A 22 6.48 27.81 30.93
CA ARG A 22 6.43 29.27 30.77
C ARG A 22 7.73 29.90 31.29
N ALA A 23 8.51 30.51 30.38
CA ALA A 23 9.75 31.22 30.70
C ALA A 23 9.48 32.48 31.55
N LYS A 24 10.23 32.65 32.64
CA LYS A 24 10.27 33.83 33.51
C LYS A 24 11.06 34.97 32.86
N PRO A 25 10.54 36.21 32.84
CA PRO A 25 11.33 37.39 32.51
C PRO A 25 11.73 38.12 33.79
N SER A 26 13.04 38.21 34.06
CA SER A 26 13.61 39.31 34.85
C SER A 26 15.13 39.12 34.89
N ASP A 27 15.87 40.07 34.31
CA ASP A 27 16.95 40.68 35.06
C ASP A 27 17.29 42.09 34.54
N PRO A 28 17.70 43.00 35.45
CA PRO A 28 17.77 44.43 35.20
C PRO A 28 19.08 44.88 34.53
N PHE A 29 18.93 45.99 33.80
CA PHE A 29 19.99 46.84 33.27
C PHE A 29 21.04 47.16 34.34
N ILE A 30 22.28 46.69 34.14
CA ILE A 30 23.47 47.14 34.88
C ILE A 30 24.17 48.19 34.02
N ALA A 31 24.28 49.40 34.57
CA ALA A 31 24.97 50.54 33.97
C ALA A 31 26.49 50.29 33.84
N PRO A 32 27.14 50.76 32.76
CA PRO A 32 28.57 50.63 32.59
C PRO A 32 29.32 51.70 33.39
N ASN A 33 29.90 51.32 34.52
CA ASN A 33 30.83 52.18 35.24
C ASN A 33 32.22 52.07 34.60
N SER A 34 32.57 53.15 33.91
CA SER A 34 33.88 53.48 33.38
C SER A 34 35.00 53.33 34.42
N SER A 35 36.05 52.60 34.07
CA SER A 35 37.42 52.94 34.49
C SER A 35 38.42 52.14 33.64
N TYR A 36 38.67 52.62 32.42
CA TYR A 36 39.72 52.07 31.56
C TYR A 36 41.09 52.45 32.12
N LYS A 37 41.68 51.55 32.91
CA LYS A 37 43.08 51.65 33.31
C LYS A 37 43.90 50.99 32.21
N THR A 38 44.51 51.80 31.37
CA THR A 38 45.45 51.37 30.32
C THR A 38 46.65 50.70 30.97
N GLN A 39 46.59 49.38 31.11
CA GLN A 39 47.71 48.58 31.56
C GLN A 39 48.46 48.13 30.30
N ALA A 40 49.67 48.67 30.11
CA ALA A 40 50.57 48.24 29.05
C ALA A 40 50.90 46.75 29.27
N VAL A 41 50.31 45.89 28.44
CA VAL A 41 50.58 44.45 28.45
C VAL A 41 51.96 44.25 27.81
N PRO A 42 52.88 43.52 28.46
CA PRO A 42 54.21 43.26 27.92
C PRO A 42 54.12 42.47 26.60
N VAL A 43 54.84 42.94 25.57
CA VAL A 43 54.87 42.45 24.19
C VAL A 43 55.61 41.09 24.06
N GLN A 44 55.59 40.24 25.09
CA GLN A 44 56.37 38.99 25.15
C GLN A 44 55.52 37.71 25.16
N THR A 45 54.19 37.79 25.06
CA THR A 45 53.32 36.59 24.98
C THR A 45 52.55 36.49 23.66
N VAL A 46 53.14 36.91 22.55
CA VAL A 46 52.54 36.70 21.22
C VAL A 46 53.03 35.39 20.60
N TRP A 47 54.29 35.00 20.81
CA TRP A 47 54.88 33.81 20.20
C TRP A 47 54.30 32.49 20.74
N ASN A 48 54.08 32.36 22.05
CA ASN A 48 53.46 31.15 22.61
C ASN A 48 51.97 31.01 22.28
N ARG A 49 51.28 32.08 21.88
CA ARG A 49 49.84 32.00 21.53
C ARG A 49 49.62 31.52 20.10
N VAL A 50 50.52 31.85 19.18
CA VAL A 50 50.41 31.44 17.77
C VAL A 50 50.49 29.91 17.64
N ASP A 51 51.38 29.27 18.41
CA ASP A 51 51.54 27.81 18.39
C ASP A 51 50.28 27.08 18.85
N TRP A 52 49.64 27.53 19.94
CA TRP A 52 48.39 26.93 20.41
C TRP A 52 47.24 27.14 19.44
N THR A 53 47.16 28.29 18.76
CA THR A 53 46.13 28.52 17.75
C THR A 53 46.33 27.63 16.52
N LEU A 54 47.58 27.44 16.06
CA LEU A 54 47.90 26.52 14.97
C LEU A 54 47.54 25.08 15.32
N ILE A 55 47.91 24.63 16.53
CA ILE A 55 47.57 23.28 17.02
C ILE A 55 46.04 23.11 17.10
N ALA A 56 45.32 24.08 17.67
CA ALA A 56 43.86 24.01 17.77
C ALA A 56 43.18 23.98 16.39
N THR A 57 43.66 24.78 15.43
CA THR A 57 43.14 24.76 14.05
C THR A 57 43.44 23.45 13.33
N ALA A 58 44.62 22.86 13.52
CA ALA A 58 44.97 21.56 12.96
C ALA A 58 44.05 20.44 13.49
N ILE A 59 43.76 20.43 14.80
CA ILE A 59 42.84 19.47 15.42
C ILE A 59 41.42 19.63 14.89
N ALA A 60 40.94 20.88 14.77
CA ALA A 60 39.60 21.15 14.23
C ALA A 60 39.46 20.67 12.78
N LEU A 61 40.46 20.92 11.93
CA LEU A 61 40.47 20.43 10.55
C LEU A 61 40.44 18.90 10.49
N LEU A 62 41.19 18.22 11.35
CA LEU A 62 41.24 16.75 11.40
C LEU A 62 39.87 16.15 11.79
N PHE A 63 39.16 16.79 12.73
CA PHE A 63 37.79 16.41 13.09
C PHE A 63 36.81 16.62 11.93
N THR A 64 36.85 17.79 11.27
CA THR A 64 35.96 18.05 10.13
C THR A 64 36.22 17.10 8.97
N PHE A 65 37.48 16.77 8.69
CA PHE A 65 37.84 15.80 7.65
C PHE A 65 37.37 14.39 8.00
N SER A 66 37.49 13.97 9.27
CA SER A 66 36.96 12.70 9.75
C SER A 66 35.43 12.63 9.62
N SER A 67 34.71 13.68 10.02
CA SER A 67 33.25 13.76 9.88
C SER A 67 32.82 13.77 8.41
N LEU A 68 33.51 14.49 7.52
CA LEU A 68 33.23 14.45 6.08
C LEU A 68 33.53 13.06 5.48
N SER A 69 34.58 12.39 5.94
CA SER A 69 34.92 11.02 5.52
C SER A 69 33.83 10.02 5.94
N LEU A 70 33.35 10.10 7.19
CA LEU A 70 32.24 9.28 7.67
C LEU A 70 30.93 9.60 6.92
N LEU A 71 30.67 10.89 6.65
CA LEU A 71 29.51 11.29 5.86
C LEU A 71 29.59 10.77 4.43
N SER A 72 30.76 10.83 3.80
CA SER A 72 30.95 10.31 2.45
C SER A 72 30.86 8.78 2.42
N ILE A 73 31.39 8.06 3.41
CA ILE A 73 31.14 6.61 3.54
C ILE A 73 29.64 6.32 3.67
N ASN A 74 28.89 7.10 4.47
CA ASN A 74 27.44 6.94 4.60
C ASN A 74 26.68 7.29 3.31
N ILE A 75 27.09 8.31 2.56
CA ILE A 75 26.47 8.67 1.27
C ILE A 75 26.80 7.63 0.20
N PHE A 76 28.02 7.09 0.19
CA PHE A 76 28.42 6.00 -0.70
C PHE A 76 27.75 4.67 -0.32
N HIS A 77 27.54 4.39 0.98
CA HIS A 77 26.72 3.27 1.43
C HIS A 77 25.23 3.47 1.12
N SER A 78 24.72 4.71 1.19
CA SER A 78 23.35 5.07 0.83
C SER A 78 23.09 5.06 -0.68
N ARG A 79 24.16 5.03 -1.51
CA ARG A 79 24.07 4.88 -2.97
C ARG A 79 24.15 3.44 -3.44
N ASN A 80 24.29 2.48 -2.53
CA ASN A 80 23.78 1.16 -2.85
C ASN A 80 22.26 1.31 -2.96
N PRO A 81 21.63 1.10 -4.14
CA PRO A 81 20.18 0.92 -4.17
C PRO A 81 19.86 -0.12 -3.10
N PRO A 82 18.82 0.07 -2.27
CA PRO A 82 18.57 -0.76 -1.10
C PRO A 82 18.85 -2.21 -1.45
N THR A 83 19.98 -2.73 -0.95
CA THR A 83 20.44 -4.08 -1.23
C THR A 83 19.44 -5.00 -0.55
N GLY A 84 18.43 -5.36 -1.33
CA GLY A 84 17.35 -6.25 -0.99
C GLY A 84 16.35 -5.66 0.01
N SER A 85 15.15 -5.25 -0.41
CA SER A 85 14.09 -6.27 -0.53
C SER A 85 14.74 -7.63 -0.76
N LEU A 86 15.13 -8.34 0.32
CA LEU A 86 15.47 -9.75 0.24
C LEU A 86 14.49 -10.30 -0.78
N ARG A 87 14.97 -10.66 -1.98
CA ARG A 87 14.12 -11.17 -3.05
C ARG A 87 13.38 -12.26 -2.33
N ARG A 88 12.09 -12.04 -1.99
CA ARG A 88 11.36 -12.97 -1.13
C ARG A 88 11.66 -14.29 -1.80
N PRO A 89 12.29 -15.25 -1.08
CA PRO A 89 12.61 -16.52 -1.69
C PRO A 89 11.32 -16.90 -2.37
N SER A 90 11.36 -17.08 -3.71
CA SER A 90 10.14 -17.40 -4.42
C SER A 90 9.52 -18.53 -3.61
N THR A 91 8.21 -18.51 -3.39
CA THR A 91 7.52 -19.56 -2.60
C THR A 91 7.77 -20.98 -3.15
N TYR A 92 8.53 -21.04 -4.25
CA TYR A 92 8.92 -22.13 -5.10
C TYR A 92 10.44 -22.32 -5.19
N ILE A 93 11.26 -21.81 -4.26
CA ILE A 93 12.67 -22.25 -4.13
C ILE A 93 12.65 -23.78 -3.93
N GLY A 94 13.27 -24.51 -4.87
CA GLY A 94 13.21 -25.98 -4.93
C GLY A 94 12.42 -26.54 -6.11
N LEU A 95 11.52 -25.77 -6.74
CA LEU A 95 10.81 -26.21 -7.97
C LEU A 95 11.73 -26.31 -9.19
N GLY A 96 12.84 -25.57 -9.22
CA GLY A 96 13.88 -25.74 -10.25
C GLY A 96 14.64 -27.06 -10.17
N GLN A 97 14.55 -27.77 -9.03
CA GLN A 97 15.12 -29.10 -8.83
C GLN A 97 14.11 -30.23 -9.05
N ILE A 98 12.83 -29.90 -9.31
CA ILE A 98 11.90 -30.86 -9.90
C ILE A 98 12.38 -31.02 -11.35
N THR A 99 13.33 -31.93 -11.51
CA THR A 99 13.85 -32.39 -12.77
C THR A 99 12.68 -32.60 -13.72
N ARG A 100 12.80 -32.03 -14.93
CA ARG A 100 11.94 -32.30 -16.09
C ARG A 100 12.03 -33.78 -16.43
N ASN A 101 11.46 -34.64 -15.61
CA ASN A 101 11.20 -35.99 -16.01
C ASN A 101 10.14 -35.89 -17.09
N ALA A 102 10.36 -36.47 -18.27
CA ALA A 102 9.36 -36.46 -19.35
C ALA A 102 8.03 -37.13 -18.93
N SER A 103 8.06 -37.87 -17.82
CA SER A 103 6.93 -38.49 -17.13
C SER A 103 6.43 -37.70 -15.90
N SER A 104 6.99 -36.51 -15.60
CA SER A 104 6.41 -35.61 -14.60
C SER A 104 5.11 -35.01 -15.15
N PRO A 105 4.05 -34.91 -14.34
CA PRO A 105 2.77 -34.38 -14.80
C PRO A 105 2.98 -32.96 -15.33
N ASP A 106 2.35 -32.66 -16.48
CA ASP A 106 2.34 -31.35 -17.10
C ASP A 106 2.31 -30.26 -16.04
N TRP A 107 3.30 -29.36 -16.08
CA TRP A 107 3.37 -28.17 -15.23
C TRP A 107 1.97 -27.56 -15.05
N PRO A 108 1.62 -27.06 -13.84
CA PRO A 108 0.27 -26.59 -13.59
C PRO A 108 -0.09 -25.52 -14.62
N ARG A 109 -0.97 -25.88 -15.56
CA ARG A 109 -1.38 -25.02 -16.68
C ARG A 109 -2.12 -23.78 -16.19
N LYS A 110 -2.52 -23.75 -14.91
CA LYS A 110 -3.30 -22.71 -14.25
C LYS A 110 -2.81 -22.54 -12.82
N ILE A 111 -2.61 -21.29 -12.42
CA ILE A 111 -2.36 -20.90 -11.03
C ILE A 111 -3.58 -20.09 -10.58
N TYR A 112 -4.18 -20.49 -9.46
CA TYR A 112 -5.30 -19.77 -8.87
C TYR A 112 -4.77 -18.74 -7.89
N THR A 113 -5.16 -17.47 -8.09
CA THR A 113 -4.80 -16.36 -7.21
C THR A 113 -6.07 -15.77 -6.62
N TYR A 114 -6.05 -15.50 -5.32
CA TYR A 114 -7.11 -14.78 -4.62
C TYR A 114 -6.82 -13.27 -4.66
N PRO A 115 -7.86 -12.41 -4.59
CA PRO A 115 -7.63 -10.98 -4.52
C PRO A 115 -6.85 -10.62 -3.25
N ASP A 116 -5.89 -9.71 -3.36
CA ASP A 116 -5.09 -9.23 -2.23
C ASP A 116 -5.94 -8.36 -1.29
N SER A 117 -6.88 -7.62 -1.88
CA SER A 117 -7.86 -6.81 -1.17
C SER A 117 -9.14 -6.73 -1.97
N PHE A 118 -10.25 -6.48 -1.27
CA PHE A 118 -11.53 -6.20 -1.89
C PHE A 118 -12.28 -5.17 -1.06
N GLY A 119 -13.21 -4.46 -1.69
CA GLY A 119 -14.08 -3.52 -1.01
C GLY A 119 -15.38 -3.30 -1.78
N VAL A 120 -16.35 -2.74 -1.09
CA VAL A 120 -17.64 -2.36 -1.66
C VAL A 120 -17.71 -0.86 -1.72
N VAL A 121 -18.06 -0.33 -2.87
CA VAL A 121 -18.31 1.10 -3.06
C VAL A 121 -19.79 1.32 -3.29
N ASP A 122 -20.37 2.28 -2.58
CA ASP A 122 -21.79 2.65 -2.69
C ASP A 122 -21.90 4.07 -3.26
N SER A 123 -22.60 4.20 -4.39
CA SER A 123 -22.84 5.49 -5.03
C SER A 123 -23.66 6.45 -4.16
N ARG A 124 -24.43 5.92 -3.19
CA ARG A 124 -25.22 6.71 -2.23
C ARG A 124 -24.36 7.40 -1.17
N ILE A 125 -23.15 6.89 -0.92
CA ILE A 125 -22.26 7.38 0.14
C ILE A 125 -20.88 7.70 -0.46
N PRO A 126 -20.75 8.75 -1.29
CA PRO A 126 -19.58 8.95 -2.14
C PRO A 126 -18.26 9.07 -1.40
N LYS A 127 -18.31 9.62 -0.18
CA LYS A 127 -17.15 9.86 0.70
C LYS A 127 -17.05 8.89 1.88
N GLY A 128 -17.98 7.95 1.99
CA GLY A 128 -18.01 6.99 3.10
C GLY A 128 -17.44 5.64 2.71
N VAL A 129 -16.88 4.93 3.68
CA VAL A 129 -16.52 3.52 3.53
C VAL A 129 -17.76 2.68 3.81
N HIS A 130 -18.14 1.81 2.88
CA HIS A 130 -19.20 0.85 3.13
C HIS A 130 -18.71 -0.17 4.15
N SER A 131 -19.28 -0.12 5.36
CA SER A 131 -18.91 -1.00 6.47
C SER A 131 -20.14 -1.83 6.88
N GLU A 132 -20.39 -2.90 6.13
CA GLU A 132 -21.29 -3.96 6.58
C GLU A 132 -20.42 -5.18 6.97
N PRO A 133 -20.42 -5.59 8.25
CA PRO A 133 -19.60 -6.70 8.69
C PRO A 133 -20.08 -8.01 8.06
N GLY A 134 -19.18 -8.68 7.33
CA GLY A 134 -19.34 -10.08 6.93
C GLY A 134 -20.13 -10.35 5.64
N HIS A 135 -20.77 -9.35 5.02
CA HIS A 135 -21.54 -9.55 3.79
C HIS A 135 -21.27 -8.45 2.76
N VAL A 136 -21.12 -8.86 1.50
CA VAL A 136 -20.93 -7.95 0.35
C VAL A 136 -22.20 -7.97 -0.49
N THR A 137 -22.96 -6.87 -0.44
CA THR A 137 -24.16 -6.72 -1.27
C THR A 137 -23.79 -6.00 -2.57
N VAL A 138 -23.88 -6.70 -3.70
CA VAL A 138 -23.73 -6.10 -5.05
C VAL A 138 -25.12 -5.79 -5.60
N GLY A 139 -25.37 -4.52 -5.91
CA GLY A 139 -26.67 -4.02 -6.35
C GLY A 139 -26.55 -3.02 -7.50
N SER A 140 -27.60 -2.23 -7.73
CA SER A 140 -27.56 -1.11 -8.69
C SER A 140 -26.72 0.07 -8.19
N THR A 141 -26.67 0.27 -6.88
CA THR A 141 -25.91 1.36 -6.24
C THR A 141 -24.58 0.91 -5.64
N CYS A 142 -24.45 -0.38 -5.33
CA CYS A 142 -23.26 -0.95 -4.70
C CYS A 142 -22.50 -1.84 -5.68
N THR A 143 -21.21 -1.58 -5.87
CA THR A 143 -20.33 -2.44 -6.66
C THR A 143 -19.15 -2.93 -5.85
N ALA A 144 -18.69 -4.15 -6.15
CA ALA A 144 -17.55 -4.74 -5.46
C ALA A 144 -16.29 -4.57 -6.32
N ILE A 145 -15.21 -4.09 -5.72
CA ILE A 145 -13.90 -3.91 -6.36
C ILE A 145 -12.94 -4.92 -5.75
N PHE A 146 -12.21 -5.63 -6.61
CA PHE A 146 -11.24 -6.64 -6.25
C PHE A 146 -9.88 -6.24 -6.82
N HIS A 147 -8.84 -6.28 -6.00
CA HIS A 147 -7.46 -6.05 -6.42
C HIS A 147 -6.70 -7.36 -6.48
N PHE A 148 -5.98 -7.60 -7.57
CA PHE A 148 -5.16 -8.79 -7.79
C PHE A 148 -3.75 -8.38 -8.17
N SER A 149 -2.76 -9.00 -7.53
CA SER A 149 -1.36 -8.95 -7.96
C SER A 149 -1.08 -10.07 -8.95
N VAL A 150 -0.70 -9.71 -10.17
CA VAL A 150 -0.24 -10.65 -11.20
C VAL A 150 1.26 -10.86 -11.01
N HIS A 151 1.62 -12.00 -10.44
CA HIS A 151 3.02 -12.36 -10.25
C HIS A 151 3.70 -12.78 -11.56
N ASP A 152 5.02 -12.67 -11.59
CA ASP A 152 5.86 -13.03 -12.73
C ASP A 152 6.06 -14.55 -12.82
N PHE A 153 5.05 -15.24 -13.36
CA PHE A 153 5.09 -16.68 -13.61
C PHE A 153 5.19 -17.01 -15.11
N GLY A 154 5.32 -16.01 -15.99
CA GLY A 154 5.16 -16.20 -17.43
C GLY A 154 3.74 -16.62 -17.83
N LEU A 155 2.75 -16.31 -16.99
CA LEU A 155 1.33 -16.62 -17.19
C LEU A 155 0.55 -15.32 -17.52
N GLU A 156 0.81 -14.76 -18.70
CA GLU A 156 0.23 -13.48 -19.13
C GLU A 156 -1.19 -13.59 -19.70
N ASN A 157 -1.85 -14.73 -19.46
CA ASN A 157 -3.21 -14.99 -19.87
C ASN A 157 -4.04 -15.39 -18.64
N CYS A 158 -4.80 -14.44 -18.14
CA CYS A 158 -5.61 -14.57 -16.92
C CYS A 158 -7.05 -14.94 -17.28
N ALA A 159 -7.73 -15.61 -16.36
CA ALA A 159 -9.18 -15.81 -16.42
C ALA A 159 -9.76 -15.60 -15.02
N ILE A 160 -10.98 -15.08 -14.97
CA ILE A 160 -11.68 -14.88 -13.70
C ILE A 160 -12.67 -16.01 -13.51
N SER A 161 -12.50 -16.78 -12.44
CA SER A 161 -13.50 -17.75 -12.01
C SER A 161 -14.23 -17.24 -10.77
N SER A 162 -15.55 -17.35 -10.78
CA SER A 162 -16.41 -17.07 -9.63
C SER A 162 -17.02 -18.36 -9.13
N PHE A 163 -17.07 -18.52 -7.81
CA PHE A 163 -17.79 -19.60 -7.14
C PHE A 163 -18.91 -19.00 -6.31
N PHE A 164 -20.13 -19.44 -6.54
CA PHE A 164 -21.31 -19.02 -5.81
C PHE A 164 -21.68 -20.14 -4.83
N PRO A 165 -21.78 -19.86 -3.52
CA PRO A 165 -22.09 -20.89 -2.56
C PRO A 165 -23.50 -21.45 -2.83
N THR A 166 -23.63 -22.76 -2.64
CA THR A 166 -24.87 -23.50 -2.82
C THR A 166 -25.27 -24.16 -1.51
N GLU A 167 -26.57 -24.26 -1.28
CA GLU A 167 -27.17 -25.03 -0.19
C GLU A 167 -27.97 -26.17 -0.83
N ASN A 168 -27.61 -27.42 -0.49
CA ASN A 168 -28.19 -28.63 -1.08
C ASN A 168 -28.07 -28.69 -2.63
N GLY A 169 -26.96 -28.21 -3.19
CA GLY A 169 -26.71 -28.18 -4.63
C GLY A 169 -27.55 -27.15 -5.39
N LYS A 170 -28.33 -26.31 -4.69
CA LYS A 170 -29.05 -25.17 -5.25
C LYS A 170 -28.35 -23.88 -4.85
N PRO A 171 -28.29 -22.86 -5.71
CA PRO A 171 -27.74 -21.55 -5.32
C PRO A 171 -28.47 -21.05 -4.07
N VAL A 172 -27.71 -20.58 -3.07
CA VAL A 172 -28.29 -20.07 -1.82
C VAL A 172 -29.24 -18.93 -2.19
N LYS A 173 -30.49 -19.03 -1.71
CA LYS A 173 -31.56 -18.07 -2.05
C LYS A 173 -31.17 -16.62 -1.80
N GLU A 174 -30.30 -16.36 -0.83
CA GLU A 174 -29.83 -15.01 -0.50
C GLU A 174 -29.15 -14.27 -1.68
N TYR A 175 -28.55 -15.00 -2.64
CA TYR A 175 -28.04 -14.42 -3.89
C TYR A 175 -29.14 -14.10 -4.91
N ALA A 176 -30.30 -14.75 -4.81
CA ALA A 176 -31.43 -14.62 -5.71
C ALA A 176 -32.56 -13.70 -5.18
N VAL A 177 -32.61 -13.42 -3.87
CA VAL A 177 -33.87 -13.03 -3.20
C VAL A 177 -34.11 -11.52 -3.03
N ARG A 178 -33.17 -10.62 -3.33
CA ARG A 178 -33.48 -9.16 -3.36
C ARG A 178 -33.72 -8.55 -4.74
N GLY A 179 -33.93 -9.42 -5.74
CA GLY A 179 -34.40 -9.05 -7.08
C GLY A 179 -33.49 -9.64 -8.14
N GLN A 180 -34.05 -10.42 -9.07
CA GLN A 180 -33.40 -11.04 -10.24
C GLN A 180 -32.02 -10.43 -10.53
N VAL A 181 -30.98 -11.04 -9.98
CA VAL A 181 -29.61 -10.76 -10.40
C VAL A 181 -29.22 -11.96 -11.23
N ASP A 182 -29.69 -12.01 -12.47
CA ASP A 182 -29.40 -13.15 -13.34
C ASP A 182 -27.97 -13.03 -13.90
N THR A 183 -27.44 -11.79 -13.98
CA THR A 183 -26.12 -11.53 -14.56
C THR A 183 -25.32 -10.49 -13.78
N LEU A 184 -24.02 -10.78 -13.62
CA LEU A 184 -23.03 -9.90 -13.02
C LEU A 184 -22.00 -9.53 -14.07
N GLN A 185 -21.84 -8.25 -14.36
CA GLN A 185 -20.80 -7.79 -15.26
C GLN A 185 -19.48 -7.64 -14.52
N VAL A 186 -18.40 -8.03 -15.18
CA VAL A 186 -17.04 -7.96 -14.66
C VAL A 186 -16.23 -7.02 -15.54
N TRP A 187 -15.84 -5.89 -14.97
CA TRP A 187 -15.12 -4.83 -15.65
C TRP A 187 -13.68 -4.76 -15.15
N LEU A 188 -12.74 -4.60 -16.06
CA LEU A 188 -11.39 -4.14 -15.76
C LEU A 188 -11.44 -2.63 -15.53
N LEU A 189 -10.85 -2.16 -14.43
CA LEU A 189 -10.73 -0.75 -14.10
C LEU A 189 -9.40 -0.16 -14.59
N GLU A 190 -9.39 1.13 -14.89
CA GLU A 190 -8.19 1.86 -15.32
C GLU A 190 -7.34 2.34 -14.14
N GLY A 191 -6.04 2.52 -14.35
CA GLY A 191 -5.26 3.46 -13.52
C GLY A 191 -4.96 3.03 -12.09
N ILE A 192 -4.97 1.72 -11.77
CA ILE A 192 -4.45 1.24 -10.48
C ILE A 192 -2.96 0.93 -10.67
N GLU A 193 -2.18 2.00 -10.82
CA GLU A 193 -0.75 1.89 -10.54
C GLU A 193 -0.61 1.66 -9.03
N GLN A 194 0.22 0.68 -8.70
CA GLN A 194 0.48 0.14 -7.37
C GLN A 194 0.53 1.25 -6.31
N THR A 195 -0.63 1.60 -5.75
CA THR A 195 -0.71 2.65 -4.74
C THR A 195 -0.16 2.01 -3.48
N ASP A 196 0.93 2.57 -2.95
CA ASP A 196 1.70 1.99 -1.86
C ASP A 196 0.78 1.42 -0.77
N SER A 197 1.01 0.14 -0.46
CA SER A 197 0.10 -0.86 0.12
C SER A 197 -0.44 -0.63 1.54
N GLY A 198 -0.74 0.60 1.95
CA GLY A 198 -1.12 0.90 3.33
C GLY A 198 -2.60 0.69 3.64
N SER A 199 -3.49 1.28 2.84
CA SER A 199 -4.94 1.31 3.13
C SER A 199 -5.66 1.98 1.97
N THR A 200 -5.85 1.27 0.85
CA THR A 200 -6.73 1.79 -0.21
C THR A 200 -8.16 1.65 0.28
N GLN A 201 -8.65 2.68 0.97
CA GLN A 201 -10.07 2.78 1.28
C GLN A 201 -10.81 2.94 -0.05
N PHE A 202 -11.67 1.98 -0.37
CA PHE A 202 -12.49 2.01 -1.56
C PHE A 202 -13.59 3.05 -1.35
N LEU A 203 -13.36 4.27 -1.83
CA LEU A 203 -14.34 5.35 -1.85
C LEU A 203 -14.96 5.42 -3.24
N TRP A 204 -16.27 5.67 -3.31
CA TRP A 204 -16.93 5.84 -4.60
C TRP A 204 -16.41 7.08 -5.34
N SER A 205 -16.05 8.15 -4.63
CA SER A 205 -15.48 9.36 -5.24
C SER A 205 -14.10 9.15 -5.88
N THR A 206 -13.34 8.15 -5.43
CA THR A 206 -12.02 7.80 -5.99
C THR A 206 -12.05 6.48 -6.74
N LYS A 207 -13.24 5.97 -7.06
CA LYS A 207 -13.41 4.74 -7.82
C LYS A 207 -12.82 4.93 -9.22
N PRO A 208 -11.86 4.09 -9.64
CA PRO A 208 -11.31 4.24 -10.97
C PRO A 208 -12.36 3.96 -12.05
N PRO A 209 -12.27 4.61 -13.22
CA PRO A 209 -13.23 4.44 -14.29
C PRO A 209 -13.14 3.03 -14.89
N ARG A 210 -14.25 2.57 -15.46
CA ARG A 210 -14.32 1.29 -16.17
C ARG A 210 -13.53 1.40 -17.46
N HIS A 211 -12.56 0.51 -17.65
CA HIS A 211 -11.73 0.46 -18.85
C HIS A 211 -12.31 -0.52 -19.90
N ARG A 212 -12.52 -1.79 -19.52
CA ARG A 212 -12.92 -2.86 -20.44
C ARG A 212 -13.86 -3.86 -19.79
N LEU A 213 -14.95 -4.23 -20.44
CA LEU A 213 -15.80 -5.35 -20.01
C LEU A 213 -15.09 -6.67 -20.33
N LEU A 214 -14.81 -7.46 -19.30
CA LEU A 214 -14.19 -8.79 -19.44
C LEU A 214 -15.22 -9.87 -19.75
N GLY A 215 -16.45 -9.70 -19.23
CA GLY A 215 -17.56 -10.59 -19.52
C GLY A 215 -18.68 -10.49 -18.50
N THR A 216 -19.62 -11.43 -18.60
CA THR A 216 -20.78 -11.56 -17.72
C THR A 216 -20.76 -12.92 -17.04
N LEU A 217 -20.92 -12.91 -15.72
CA LEU A 217 -21.08 -14.11 -14.91
C LEU A 217 -22.56 -14.37 -14.67
N ASN A 218 -22.99 -15.62 -14.80
CA ASN A 218 -24.32 -16.04 -14.39
C ASN A 218 -24.34 -16.38 -12.90
N ALA A 219 -25.07 -15.61 -12.10
CA ALA A 219 -25.18 -15.81 -10.66
C ALA A 219 -26.03 -17.03 -10.27
N THR A 220 -26.79 -17.61 -11.21
CA THR A 220 -27.56 -18.85 -10.97
C THR A 220 -26.69 -20.10 -11.03
N SER A 221 -25.50 -20.00 -11.64
CA SER A 221 -24.56 -21.10 -11.76
C SER A 221 -23.75 -21.28 -10.47
N VAL A 222 -23.35 -22.52 -10.16
CA VAL A 222 -22.47 -22.81 -8.99
C VAL A 222 -21.09 -22.21 -9.19
N SER A 223 -20.59 -22.30 -10.41
CA SER A 223 -19.35 -21.66 -10.83
C SER A 223 -19.49 -21.15 -12.25
N ASP A 224 -18.74 -20.10 -12.55
CA ASP A 224 -18.67 -19.55 -13.88
C ASP A 224 -17.26 -19.00 -14.11
N ILE A 225 -16.79 -19.09 -15.35
CA ILE A 225 -15.42 -18.74 -15.74
C ILE A 225 -15.49 -17.85 -16.97
N LEU A 226 -14.91 -16.66 -16.87
CA LEU A 226 -14.83 -15.73 -17.99
C LEU A 226 -13.78 -16.18 -19.02
N PRO A 227 -13.92 -15.75 -20.28
CA PRO A 227 -12.88 -15.90 -21.29
C PRO A 227 -11.55 -15.36 -20.81
N SER A 228 -10.47 -15.97 -21.30
CA SER A 228 -9.12 -15.57 -20.93
C SER A 228 -8.78 -14.20 -21.52
N PHE A 229 -8.05 -13.38 -20.78
CA PHE A 229 -7.61 -12.05 -21.21
C PHE A 229 -6.14 -11.82 -20.84
N HIS A 230 -5.48 -10.98 -21.62
CA HIS A 230 -4.09 -10.62 -21.36
C HIS A 230 -3.94 -9.84 -20.06
N CYS A 231 -2.98 -10.24 -19.22
CA CYS A 231 -2.61 -9.61 -17.96
C CYS A 231 -1.08 -9.49 -17.88
N PRO A 232 -0.50 -8.28 -17.80
CA PRO A 232 0.94 -8.12 -17.76
C PRO A 232 1.58 -8.74 -16.51
N SER A 233 2.73 -9.38 -16.65
CA SER A 233 3.51 -9.88 -15.51
C SER A 233 3.92 -8.73 -14.58
N ARG A 234 3.90 -8.95 -13.26
CA ARG A 234 4.20 -7.95 -12.22
C ARG A 234 3.28 -6.73 -12.21
N SER A 235 2.05 -6.88 -12.68
CA SER A 235 1.04 -5.82 -12.64
C SER A 235 0.05 -6.00 -11.51
N THR A 236 -0.66 -4.92 -11.18
CA THR A 236 -1.86 -4.97 -10.34
C THR A 236 -3.08 -4.79 -11.24
N LEU A 237 -4.07 -5.64 -11.06
CA LEU A 237 -5.35 -5.56 -11.75
C LEU A 237 -6.43 -5.19 -10.76
N ALA A 238 -7.35 -4.34 -11.19
CA ALA A 238 -8.54 -4.02 -10.45
C ALA A 238 -9.77 -4.36 -11.26
N ILE A 239 -10.64 -5.13 -10.61
CA ILE A 239 -11.82 -5.71 -11.24
C ILE A 239 -13.05 -5.25 -10.48
N GLU A 240 -13.98 -4.62 -11.19
CA GLU A 240 -15.29 -4.26 -10.67
C GLU A 240 -16.31 -5.33 -11.05
N LYS A 241 -17.05 -5.82 -10.05
CA LYS A 241 -18.22 -6.66 -10.22
C LYS A 241 -19.47 -5.84 -9.92
N THR A 242 -20.35 -5.72 -10.90
CA THR A 242 -21.58 -4.93 -10.81
C THR A 242 -22.78 -5.74 -11.28
N LYS A 243 -23.97 -5.44 -10.74
CA LYS A 243 -25.23 -5.94 -11.31
C LYS A 243 -25.44 -5.32 -12.70
N THR A 244 -25.91 -6.12 -13.65
CA THR A 244 -26.38 -5.59 -14.94
C THR A 244 -27.65 -4.78 -14.69
N GLU A 245 -27.61 -3.49 -15.00
CA GLU A 245 -28.84 -2.68 -15.10
C GLU A 245 -29.46 -2.98 -16.46
N ILE A 246 -30.53 -3.77 -16.49
CA ILE A 246 -31.36 -3.88 -17.69
C ILE A 246 -32.11 -2.56 -17.79
N ARG A 247 -31.56 -1.60 -18.54
CA ARG A 247 -32.36 -0.46 -18.98
C ARG A 247 -33.31 -1.00 -20.02
N ASN A 248 -34.58 -1.19 -19.64
CA ASN A 248 -35.64 -1.36 -20.60
C ASN A 248 -35.66 -0.07 -21.43
N LEU A 249 -35.09 -0.14 -22.63
CA LEU A 249 -35.24 0.86 -23.67
C LEU A 249 -36.65 0.74 -24.25
N ASP A 250 -37.68 0.82 -23.39
CA ASP A 250 -39.05 0.99 -23.84
C ASP A 250 -39.20 2.47 -24.20
N GLY A 251 -38.67 2.80 -25.37
CA GLY A 251 -38.98 4.03 -26.09
C GLY A 251 -40.40 3.94 -26.62
N THR A 252 -41.33 4.38 -25.78
CA THR A 252 -42.61 4.96 -26.23
C THR A 252 -42.58 6.44 -25.86
N GLU A 253 -42.03 7.26 -26.77
CA GLU A 253 -42.50 8.64 -26.99
C GLU A 253 -43.47 8.64 -28.16
#